data_AF-A0A327YWK0-F1
#
_entry.id   AF-A0A327YWK0-F1
#
_cell.length_a   1.000
_cell.length_b   1.000
_cell.length_c   1.000
_cell.angle_alpha   90.00
_cell.angle_beta   90.00
_cell.angle_gamma   90.00
#
_symmetry.space_group_name_H-M   'P 1'
#
loop_
_entity.id
_entity.type
_entity.pdbx_description
1 polymer ?
#
loop_
_entity_poly.entity_id
_entity_poly.type
_entity_poly.pdbx_seq_one_letter_code
_entity_poly.pdbx_strand_id
1 'polypeptide(L)'
;MRKVVLVVIFLFSIVNVFSQELNATVSVNFQQVANGNPQLFKNLETQVKEFLNTTKWTTKEYTDVEKIECNFFINVNSFGANNFEATLQVQSSRPVHNSTLSSPILNINDKNFSFRFIEFENLIYDPNSFNSNLISVLAFYANVIVGLDQDSFSELGGTEYLQVASNIVNVAQTSGFKGWNQSEGNNNNRNFLISDILSSTFTPFRQSLYQYHRLGLDVMSEDVKKGKEGVAKGINYLAEVQKTRPNALLTRTFFDAKTDEIVSIFSGGPRVDVTSLVETLNRISPLNSQKWSKIK
;
A
#
# COMPACT_ATOMS: atom_id res chain seq x y z
N MET A 1 44.49 29.39 -6.59
CA MET A 1 43.08 29.49 -7.05
C MET A 1 42.56 28.18 -7.64
N ARG A 2 43.25 27.54 -8.60
CA ARG A 2 42.83 26.24 -9.20
C ARG A 2 42.62 25.09 -8.21
N LYS A 3 43.40 25.02 -7.12
CA LYS A 3 43.22 24.04 -6.03
C LYS A 3 41.98 24.30 -5.15
N VAL A 4 41.58 25.56 -4.98
CA VAL A 4 40.38 25.95 -4.21
C VAL A 4 39.12 25.63 -5.02
N VAL A 5 39.16 25.86 -6.34
CA VAL A 5 38.06 25.49 -7.25
C VAL A 5 37.82 23.98 -7.25
N LEU A 6 38.88 23.16 -7.25
CA LEU A 6 38.75 21.70 -7.17
C LEU A 6 38.15 21.23 -5.82
N VAL A 7 38.50 21.88 -4.71
CA VAL A 7 37.92 21.59 -3.39
C VAL A 7 36.45 21.99 -3.33
N VAL A 8 36.07 23.13 -3.91
CA VAL A 8 34.66 23.57 -3.99
C VAL A 8 33.84 22.62 -4.87
N ILE A 9 34.37 22.19 -6.02
CA ILE A 9 33.69 21.21 -6.89
C ILE A 9 33.53 19.85 -6.20
N PHE A 10 34.54 19.40 -5.45
CA PHE A 10 34.49 18.16 -4.68
C PHE A 10 33.47 18.26 -3.51
N LEU A 11 33.37 19.41 -2.85
CA LEU A 11 32.37 19.66 -1.80
C LEU A 11 30.92 19.71 -2.34
N PHE A 12 30.71 20.21 -3.56
CA PHE A 12 29.40 20.16 -4.23
C PHE A 12 29.05 18.78 -4.81
N SER A 13 29.96 17.82 -4.79
CA SER A 13 29.69 16.44 -5.25
C SER A 13 29.10 15.55 -4.15
N ILE A 14 28.96 16.07 -2.91
CA ILE A 14 28.50 15.31 -1.72
C ILE A 14 27.06 15.69 -1.33
N VAL A 15 26.34 16.46 -2.16
CA VAL A 15 24.88 16.57 -2.01
C VAL A 15 24.25 15.25 -2.43
N ASN A 16 24.20 14.31 -1.50
CA ASN A 16 23.26 13.20 -1.55
C ASN A 16 21.87 13.83 -1.52
N VAL A 17 21.24 13.92 -2.69
CA VAL A 17 19.82 14.24 -2.77
C VAL A 17 19.12 13.01 -2.23
N PHE A 18 18.79 13.04 -0.94
CA PHE A 18 17.89 12.05 -0.35
C PHE A 18 16.56 12.20 -1.06
N SER A 19 16.34 11.37 -2.07
CA SER A 19 15.06 11.28 -2.72
C SER A 19 14.16 10.38 -1.88
N GLN A 20 12.98 10.89 -1.56
CA GLN A 20 12.00 10.18 -0.77
C GLN A 20 11.30 9.11 -1.60
N GLU A 21 10.88 8.04 -0.96
CA GLU A 21 10.47 6.81 -1.62
C GLU A 21 9.03 6.87 -2.14
N LEU A 22 8.20 7.68 -1.49
CA LEU A 22 6.79 7.82 -1.81
C LEU A 22 6.57 9.07 -2.67
N ASN A 23 5.66 8.96 -3.63
CA ASN A 23 4.94 10.09 -4.20
C ASN A 23 3.50 10.05 -3.68
N ALA A 24 3.33 10.53 -2.44
CA ALA A 24 2.06 10.49 -1.74
C ALA A 24 1.19 11.70 -2.07
N THR A 25 -0.01 11.41 -2.56
CA THR A 25 -1.12 12.37 -2.63
C THR A 25 -2.02 12.20 -1.41
N VAL A 26 -2.54 13.32 -0.90
CA VAL A 26 -3.41 13.34 0.27
C VAL A 26 -4.61 14.20 -0.06
N SER A 27 -5.79 13.74 0.34
CA SER A 27 -7.04 14.49 0.19
C SER A 27 -7.90 14.32 1.43
N VAL A 28 -8.39 15.43 1.99
CA VAL A 28 -9.22 15.43 3.18
C VAL A 28 -10.65 15.82 2.82
N ASN A 29 -11.58 14.87 2.91
CA ASN A 29 -13.01 15.12 2.82
C ASN A 29 -13.59 15.44 4.21
N PHE A 30 -14.25 16.59 4.32
CA PHE A 30 -14.93 17.06 5.53
C PHE A 30 -16.38 17.47 5.26
N GLN A 31 -16.99 17.03 4.14
CA GLN A 31 -18.36 17.42 3.76
C GLN A 31 -19.42 17.01 4.80
N GLN A 32 -19.14 15.97 5.59
CA GLN A 32 -20.04 15.48 6.64
C GLN A 32 -19.95 16.29 7.94
N VAL A 33 -18.96 17.18 8.05
CA VAL A 33 -18.69 17.97 9.25
C VAL A 33 -19.43 19.30 9.17
N ALA A 34 -20.39 19.52 10.07
CA ALA A 34 -21.03 20.81 10.23
C ALA A 34 -20.09 21.82 10.94
N ASN A 35 -20.09 23.08 10.48
CA ASN A 35 -19.41 24.21 11.14
C ASN A 35 -17.88 24.07 11.34
N GLY A 36 -17.22 23.20 10.56
CA GLY A 36 -15.76 23.09 10.59
C GLY A 36 -15.06 24.23 9.85
N ASN A 37 -13.93 24.71 10.37
CA ASN A 37 -13.09 25.68 9.67
C ASN A 37 -12.40 24.99 8.47
N PRO A 38 -12.70 25.35 7.20
CA PRO A 38 -12.08 24.71 6.04
C PRO A 38 -10.54 24.82 6.03
N GLN A 39 -9.99 25.85 6.67
CA GLN A 39 -8.54 26.04 6.74
C GLN A 39 -7.85 24.94 7.57
N LEU A 40 -8.48 24.48 8.65
CA LEU A 40 -7.97 23.41 9.50
C LEU A 40 -7.74 22.12 8.71
N PHE A 41 -8.71 21.74 7.87
CA PHE A 41 -8.63 20.53 7.05
C PHE A 41 -7.61 20.65 5.92
N LYS A 42 -7.46 21.83 5.32
CA LYS A 42 -6.40 22.11 4.34
C LYS A 42 -5.01 22.05 4.98
N ASN A 43 -4.87 22.54 6.21
CA ASN A 43 -3.63 22.48 6.96
C ASN A 43 -3.28 21.04 7.36
N LEU A 44 -4.28 20.22 7.74
CA LEU A 44 -4.12 18.78 7.96
C LEU A 44 -3.66 18.08 6.67
N GLU A 45 -4.34 18.31 5.55
CA GLU A 45 -3.98 17.73 4.25
C GLU A 45 -2.53 18.05 3.87
N THR A 46 -2.14 19.33 4.00
CA THR A 46 -0.79 19.80 3.68
C THR A 46 0.27 19.16 4.58
N GLN A 47 0.07 19.16 5.90
CA GLN A 47 1.04 18.60 6.84
C GLN A 47 1.17 17.08 6.71
N VAL A 48 0.07 16.36 6.47
CA VAL A 48 0.12 14.91 6.24
C VAL A 48 0.85 14.60 4.93
N LYS A 49 0.58 15.37 3.87
CA LYS A 49 1.29 15.23 2.60
C LYS A 49 2.79 15.49 2.76
N GLU A 50 3.16 16.56 3.45
CA GLU A 50 4.55 16.89 3.72
C GLU A 50 5.22 15.79 4.53
N PHE A 51 4.59 15.33 5.62
CA PHE A 51 5.09 14.24 6.45
C PHE A 51 5.38 12.97 5.64
N LEU A 52 4.42 12.51 4.82
CA LEU A 52 4.58 11.29 4.01
C LEU A 52 5.71 11.40 2.97
N ASN A 53 5.85 12.57 2.34
CA ASN A 53 6.80 12.81 1.26
C ASN A 53 8.17 13.33 1.71
N THR A 54 8.35 13.68 2.99
CA THR A 54 9.63 14.18 3.53
C THR A 54 10.24 13.25 4.59
N THR A 55 9.44 12.36 5.18
CA THR A 55 9.94 11.30 6.06
C THR A 55 10.69 10.26 5.25
N LYS A 56 11.86 9.86 5.73
CA LYS A 56 12.65 8.79 5.14
C LYS A 56 12.17 7.44 5.65
N TRP A 57 11.61 6.62 4.76
CA TRP A 57 11.04 5.31 5.13
C TRP A 57 12.03 4.16 4.94
N THR A 58 13.04 4.36 4.10
CA THR A 58 14.03 3.35 3.72
C THR A 58 15.45 3.91 3.76
N THR A 59 16.44 3.04 3.66
CA THR A 59 17.85 3.45 3.49
C THR A 59 18.25 3.60 2.02
N LYS A 60 17.38 3.22 1.08
CA LYS A 60 17.66 3.22 -0.36
C LYS A 60 17.46 4.61 -0.94
N GLU A 61 18.15 4.87 -2.04
CA GLU A 61 17.96 6.07 -2.86
C GLU A 61 17.00 5.74 -4.01
N TYR A 62 16.04 6.62 -4.26
CA TYR A 62 15.03 6.47 -5.31
C TYR A 62 15.18 7.56 -6.36
N THR A 63 15.07 7.26 -7.64
CA THR A 63 14.87 8.32 -8.64
C THR A 63 13.41 8.77 -8.65
N ASP A 64 13.10 9.94 -9.23
CA ASP A 64 11.71 10.43 -9.31
C ASP A 64 10.76 9.45 -10.01
N VAL A 65 11.29 8.64 -10.95
CA VAL A 65 10.52 7.63 -11.69
C VAL A 65 10.30 6.36 -10.87
N GLU A 66 11.15 6.11 -9.87
CA GLU A 66 11.05 4.93 -9.00
C GLU A 66 10.17 5.19 -7.77
N LYS A 67 9.73 6.43 -7.55
CA LYS A 67 8.85 6.78 -6.43
C LYS A 67 7.55 5.99 -6.51
N ILE A 68 7.10 5.51 -5.35
CA ILE A 68 5.88 4.72 -5.24
C ILE A 68 4.68 5.65 -5.20
N GLU A 69 3.87 5.61 -6.25
CA GLU A 69 2.63 6.36 -6.36
C GLU A 69 1.61 5.85 -5.35
N CYS A 70 1.18 6.73 -4.43
CA CYS A 70 0.18 6.38 -3.43
C CYS A 70 -0.78 7.53 -3.12
N ASN A 71 -1.96 7.17 -2.64
CA ASN A 71 -3.04 8.10 -2.32
C ASN A 71 -3.60 7.78 -0.93
N PHE A 72 -3.71 8.82 -0.11
CA PHE A 72 -4.29 8.78 1.24
C PHE A 72 -5.52 9.69 1.26
N PHE A 73 -6.70 9.07 1.22
CA PHE A 73 -7.96 9.77 1.29
C PHE A 73 -8.53 9.69 2.70
N ILE A 74 -8.56 10.82 3.39
CA ILE A 74 -9.07 10.93 4.76
C ILE A 74 -10.50 11.46 4.68
N ASN A 75 -11.47 10.67 5.16
CA ASN A 75 -12.84 11.14 5.31
C ASN A 75 -13.14 11.42 6.79
N VAL A 76 -13.26 12.70 7.15
CA VAL A 76 -13.55 13.14 8.51
C VAL A 76 -15.05 13.05 8.76
N ASN A 77 -15.42 12.23 9.75
CA ASN A 77 -16.81 12.05 10.17
C ASN A 77 -17.21 13.09 11.23
N SER A 78 -16.31 13.34 12.19
CA SER A 78 -16.50 14.37 13.21
C SER A 78 -15.16 14.89 13.75
N PHE A 79 -15.18 16.10 14.29
CA PHE A 79 -14.03 16.67 15.00
C PHE A 79 -14.49 17.49 16.21
N GLY A 80 -13.63 17.59 17.23
CA GLY A 80 -13.88 18.39 18.42
C GLY A 80 -12.68 18.36 19.38
N ALA A 81 -12.34 19.52 19.95
CA ALA A 81 -11.21 19.67 20.88
C ALA A 81 -9.90 19.03 20.36
N ASN A 82 -9.54 19.32 19.10
CA ASN A 82 -8.37 18.78 18.38
C ASN A 82 -8.39 17.26 18.13
N ASN A 83 -9.47 16.55 18.52
CA ASN A 83 -9.65 15.15 18.20
C ASN A 83 -10.51 15.00 16.94
N PHE A 84 -10.12 14.06 16.10
CA PHE A 84 -10.75 13.74 14.82
C PHE A 84 -11.19 12.28 14.86
N GLU A 85 -12.39 12.02 14.38
CA GLU A 85 -12.86 10.68 14.03
C GLU A 85 -13.03 10.63 12.52
N ALA A 86 -12.26 9.76 11.88
CA ALA A 86 -12.20 9.66 10.43
C ALA A 86 -12.11 8.19 9.99
N THR A 87 -12.24 7.99 8.68
CA THR A 87 -11.80 6.78 8.00
C THR A 87 -10.68 7.13 7.03
N LEU A 88 -9.79 6.20 6.77
CA LEU A 88 -8.66 6.37 5.86
C LEU A 88 -8.73 5.33 4.75
N GLN A 89 -8.78 5.79 3.50
CA GLN A 89 -8.55 4.93 2.35
C GLN A 89 -7.11 5.12 1.85
N VAL A 90 -6.39 4.01 1.75
CA VAL A 90 -5.00 3.96 1.28
C VAL A 90 -4.93 3.16 0.00
N GLN A 91 -4.36 3.76 -1.03
CA GLN A 91 -4.10 3.11 -2.31
C GLN A 91 -2.63 3.27 -2.70
N SER A 92 -2.07 2.23 -3.32
CA SER A 92 -0.75 2.34 -3.97
C SER A 92 -0.76 1.63 -5.30
N SER A 93 0.12 2.06 -6.19
CA SER A 93 0.29 1.48 -7.52
C SER A 93 1.74 1.53 -7.94
N ARG A 94 2.10 0.65 -8.87
CA ARG A 94 3.43 0.63 -9.47
C ARG A 94 3.35 0.70 -10.99
N PRO A 95 4.33 1.32 -11.65
CA PRO A 95 4.44 1.24 -13.10
C PRO A 95 4.69 -0.21 -13.54
N VAL A 96 4.07 -0.60 -14.66
CA VAL A 96 4.36 -1.85 -15.36
C VAL A 96 5.59 -1.63 -16.23
N HIS A 97 6.55 -2.57 -16.17
CA HIS A 97 7.81 -2.45 -16.90
C HIS A 97 7.58 -2.30 -18.42
N ASN A 98 8.32 -1.38 -19.05
CA ASN A 98 8.20 -1.05 -20.48
C ASN A 98 6.78 -0.68 -20.94
N SER A 99 5.97 -0.12 -20.05
CA SER A 99 4.58 0.29 -20.35
C SER A 99 4.26 1.64 -19.71
N THR A 100 3.26 2.32 -20.25
CA THR A 100 2.67 3.53 -19.66
C THR A 100 1.58 3.20 -18.64
N LEU A 101 1.27 1.91 -18.44
CA LEU A 101 0.25 1.45 -17.52
C LEU A 101 0.77 1.42 -16.08
N SER A 102 -0.09 1.77 -15.14
CA SER A 102 0.12 1.58 -13.71
C SER A 102 -0.79 0.47 -13.20
N SER A 103 -0.25 -0.35 -12.29
CA SER A 103 -0.92 -1.50 -11.71
C SER A 103 -1.16 -1.29 -10.22
N PRO A 104 -2.41 -1.39 -9.72
CA PRO A 104 -2.71 -1.17 -8.30
C PRO A 104 -2.16 -2.31 -7.43
N ILE A 105 -1.43 -2.00 -6.36
CA ILE A 105 -0.87 -2.98 -5.43
C ILE A 105 -1.74 -3.12 -4.18
N LEU A 106 -2.14 -1.99 -3.60
CA LEU A 106 -2.89 -1.92 -2.36
C LEU A 106 -4.13 -1.07 -2.54
N ASN A 107 -5.25 -1.50 -1.97
CA ASN A 107 -6.47 -0.71 -1.81
C ASN A 107 -7.14 -1.13 -0.50
N ILE A 108 -6.97 -0.33 0.56
CA ILE A 108 -7.49 -0.65 1.89
C ILE A 108 -8.32 0.52 2.41
N ASN A 109 -9.43 0.20 3.06
CA ASN A 109 -10.24 1.14 3.83
C ASN A 109 -10.13 0.85 5.33
N ASP A 110 -9.38 1.68 6.05
CA ASP A 110 -9.29 1.67 7.50
C ASP A 110 -10.41 2.50 8.13
N LYS A 111 -11.32 1.81 8.81
CA LYS A 111 -12.43 2.45 9.52
C LYS A 111 -12.06 2.95 10.92
N ASN A 112 -10.88 2.58 11.43
CA ASN A 112 -10.43 2.88 12.79
C ASN A 112 -9.35 3.98 12.78
N PHE A 113 -9.69 5.14 12.21
CA PHE A 113 -8.75 6.26 12.08
C PHE A 113 -9.19 7.47 12.91
N SER A 114 -9.02 7.36 14.23
CA SER A 114 -9.20 8.47 15.16
C SER A 114 -7.86 9.04 15.60
N PHE A 115 -7.69 10.35 15.63
CA PHE A 115 -6.40 10.95 15.96
C PHE A 115 -6.54 12.34 16.55
N ARG A 116 -5.48 12.83 17.19
CA ARG A 116 -5.36 14.23 17.61
C ARG A 116 -4.50 14.98 16.60
N PHE A 117 -4.90 16.20 16.28
CA PHE A 117 -4.14 17.08 15.40
C PHE A 117 -4.23 18.53 15.87
N ILE A 118 -3.08 19.20 15.92
CA ILE A 118 -2.93 20.61 16.21
C ILE A 118 -2.17 21.23 15.04
N GLU A 119 -2.65 22.36 14.54
CA GLU A 119 -2.02 23.04 13.42
C GLU A 119 -0.60 23.48 13.79
N PHE A 120 0.33 23.34 12.83
CA PHE A 120 1.73 23.73 12.96
C PHE A 120 2.55 22.91 13.96
N GLU A 121 1.97 21.86 14.56
CA GLU A 121 2.73 20.88 15.32
C GLU A 121 3.53 20.00 14.36
N ASN A 122 4.84 19.84 14.63
CA ASN A 122 5.70 19.06 13.74
C ASN A 122 5.38 17.56 13.87
N LEU A 123 5.11 16.92 12.73
CA LEU A 123 4.87 15.48 12.66
C LEU A 123 6.22 14.75 12.58
N ILE A 124 6.69 14.21 13.71
CA ILE A 124 7.96 13.47 13.79
C ILE A 124 7.68 12.01 14.07
N TYR A 125 8.13 11.13 13.18
CA TYR A 125 8.09 9.68 13.38
C TYR A 125 9.25 9.21 14.26
N ASP A 126 8.92 8.41 15.28
CA ASP A 126 9.89 7.66 16.07
C ASP A 126 9.53 6.17 16.02
N PRO A 127 10.41 5.29 15.50
CA PRO A 127 10.13 3.86 15.40
C PRO A 127 10.04 3.15 16.76
N ASN A 128 10.55 3.76 17.83
CA ASN A 128 10.64 3.14 19.16
C ASN A 128 9.55 3.63 20.13
N SER A 129 8.77 4.64 19.77
CA SER A 129 7.79 5.25 20.66
C SER A 129 6.46 5.57 19.97
N PHE A 130 5.37 5.40 20.71
CA PHE A 130 4.05 5.84 20.26
C PHE A 130 3.81 7.27 20.74
N ASN A 131 3.91 8.24 19.83
CA ASN A 131 3.70 9.65 20.15
C ASN A 131 2.31 10.15 19.70
N SER A 132 1.87 9.75 18.51
CA SER A 132 0.60 10.19 17.93
C SER A 132 0.00 9.11 17.04
N ASN A 133 -1.30 8.87 17.19
CA ASN A 133 -1.98 7.90 16.34
C ASN A 133 -1.96 8.30 14.86
N LEU A 134 -2.05 9.61 14.55
CA LEU A 134 -1.96 10.11 13.18
C LEU A 134 -0.64 9.65 12.54
N ILE A 135 0.47 9.93 13.22
CA ILE A 135 1.82 9.61 12.78
C ILE A 135 1.99 8.09 12.64
N SER A 136 1.59 7.32 13.65
CA SER A 136 1.75 5.85 13.64
C SER A 136 0.91 5.18 12.55
N VAL A 137 -0.33 5.64 12.29
CA VAL A 137 -1.16 5.10 11.20
C VAL A 137 -0.49 5.34 9.84
N LEU A 138 -0.04 6.58 9.60
CA LEU A 138 0.58 6.97 8.33
C LEU A 138 1.91 6.21 8.12
N ALA A 139 2.73 6.13 9.17
CA ALA A 139 3.99 5.37 9.14
C ALA A 139 3.76 3.87 8.91
N PHE A 140 2.71 3.29 9.51
CA PHE A 140 2.33 1.89 9.28
C PHE A 140 2.02 1.66 7.80
N TYR A 141 1.15 2.47 7.22
CA TYR A 141 0.77 2.29 5.81
C TYR A 141 1.90 2.62 4.84
N ALA A 142 2.75 3.61 5.13
CA ALA A 142 3.96 3.87 4.35
C ALA A 142 4.86 2.62 4.27
N ASN A 143 5.14 1.98 5.41
CA ASN A 143 5.97 0.77 5.46
C ASN A 143 5.29 -0.46 4.80
N VAL A 144 3.96 -0.59 4.92
CA VAL A 144 3.22 -1.63 4.19
C VAL A 144 3.29 -1.40 2.69
N ILE A 145 3.12 -0.17 2.21
CA ILE A 145 3.22 0.18 0.80
C ILE A 145 4.60 -0.17 0.26
N VAL A 146 5.67 0.28 0.93
CA VAL A 146 7.06 -0.02 0.53
C VAL A 146 7.31 -1.52 0.52
N GLY A 147 6.85 -2.24 1.54
CA GLY A 147 7.03 -3.69 1.62
C GLY A 147 6.35 -4.44 0.47
N LEU A 148 5.07 -4.15 0.21
CA LEU A 148 4.33 -4.82 -0.86
C LEU A 148 4.81 -4.41 -2.26
N ASP A 149 5.27 -3.18 -2.42
CA ASP A 149 5.92 -2.75 -3.67
C ASP A 149 7.18 -3.57 -3.94
N GLN A 150 8.08 -3.71 -2.96
CA GLN A 150 9.30 -4.52 -3.14
C GLN A 150 9.02 -6.01 -3.35
N ASP A 151 7.97 -6.56 -2.73
CA ASP A 151 7.52 -7.94 -3.00
C ASP A 151 7.05 -8.14 -4.44
N SER A 152 6.57 -7.09 -5.10
CA SER A 152 6.16 -7.16 -6.49
C SER A 152 7.35 -7.23 -7.46
N PHE A 153 8.54 -6.80 -7.05
CA PHE A 153 9.76 -6.81 -7.85
C PHE A 153 10.69 -7.99 -7.53
N SER A 154 10.67 -8.48 -6.30
CA SER A 154 11.48 -9.60 -5.83
C SER A 154 10.70 -10.45 -4.85
N GLU A 155 10.86 -11.77 -4.93
CA GLU A 155 10.19 -12.68 -4.01
C GLU A 155 10.58 -12.37 -2.55
N LEU A 156 9.57 -12.02 -1.73
CA LEU A 156 9.71 -11.62 -0.33
C LEU A 156 10.66 -10.44 -0.05
N GLY A 157 10.93 -9.60 -1.07
CA GLY A 157 11.87 -8.48 -0.99
C GLY A 157 11.50 -7.42 0.05
N GLY A 158 10.21 -7.26 0.36
CA GLY A 158 9.70 -6.26 1.29
C GLY A 158 9.76 -6.58 2.77
N THR A 159 10.36 -7.73 3.15
CA THR A 159 10.26 -8.27 4.52
C THR A 159 10.78 -7.29 5.58
N GLU A 160 11.85 -6.57 5.28
CA GLU A 160 12.44 -5.56 6.18
C GLU A 160 11.39 -4.49 6.59
N TYR A 161 10.70 -3.89 5.63
CA TYR A 161 9.72 -2.83 5.88
C TYR A 161 8.43 -3.35 6.49
N LEU A 162 8.01 -4.56 6.12
CA LEU A 162 6.87 -5.22 6.76
C LEU A 162 7.17 -5.51 8.24
N GLN A 163 8.42 -5.83 8.58
CA GLN A 163 8.82 -5.99 9.97
C GLN A 163 8.79 -4.66 10.75
N VAL A 164 9.13 -3.54 10.10
CA VAL A 164 8.95 -2.19 10.67
C VAL A 164 7.47 -1.91 10.93
N ALA A 165 6.58 -2.20 9.96
CA ALA A 165 5.14 -2.06 10.16
C ALA A 165 4.61 -2.93 11.33
N SER A 166 5.14 -4.15 11.49
CA SER A 166 4.84 -5.02 12.63
C SER A 166 5.31 -4.40 13.96
N ASN A 167 6.49 -3.79 13.98
CA ASN A 167 6.99 -3.07 15.15
C ASN A 167 6.11 -1.88 15.52
N ILE A 168 5.64 -1.09 14.54
CA ILE A 168 4.71 0.03 14.77
C ILE A 168 3.44 -0.48 15.47
N VAL A 169 2.88 -1.61 15.01
CA VAL A 169 1.72 -2.23 15.67
C VAL A 169 2.06 -2.57 17.12
N ASN A 170 3.19 -3.23 17.38
CA ASN A 170 3.59 -3.63 18.73
C ASN A 170 3.71 -2.44 19.70
N VAL A 171 4.34 -1.35 19.26
CA VAL A 171 4.49 -0.13 20.07
C VAL A 171 3.15 0.58 20.26
N ALA A 172 2.22 0.48 19.31
CA ALA A 172 0.91 1.14 19.36
C ALA A 172 -0.17 0.37 20.13
N GLN A 173 0.03 -0.90 20.52
CA GLN A 173 -0.99 -1.71 21.20
C GLN A 173 -1.50 -1.08 22.50
N THR A 174 -0.61 -0.42 23.26
CA THR A 174 -0.93 0.22 24.55
C THR A 174 -1.55 1.61 24.42
N SER A 175 -1.70 2.12 23.20
CA SER A 175 -2.17 3.49 22.95
C SER A 175 -3.64 3.73 23.30
N GLY A 176 -4.45 2.67 23.42
CA GLY A 176 -5.89 2.76 23.60
C GLY A 176 -6.68 3.12 22.34
N PHE A 177 -6.01 3.42 21.21
CA PHE A 177 -6.68 3.61 19.92
C PHE A 177 -7.05 2.27 19.29
N LYS A 178 -8.16 2.27 18.55
CA LYS A 178 -8.61 1.11 17.78
C LYS A 178 -7.72 0.87 16.56
N GLY A 179 -7.67 -0.37 16.12
CA GLY A 179 -6.97 -0.85 14.93
C GLY A 179 -5.65 -1.56 15.23
N TRP A 180 -5.16 -1.50 16.48
CA TRP A 180 -3.84 -1.98 16.87
C TRP A 180 -3.85 -3.31 17.62
N ASN A 181 -4.98 -3.68 18.22
CA ASN A 181 -5.09 -4.87 19.05
C ASN A 181 -5.85 -6.01 18.36
N GLN A 182 -5.49 -7.26 18.68
CA GLN A 182 -6.16 -8.46 18.17
C GLN A 182 -7.52 -8.72 18.84
N SER A 183 -7.70 -8.21 20.05
CA SER A 183 -8.93 -8.37 20.84
C SER A 183 -10.07 -7.48 20.37
N GLU A 184 -9.81 -6.56 19.45
CA GLU A 184 -10.83 -5.72 18.82
C GLU A 184 -11.69 -6.58 17.89
N GLY A 185 -13.01 -6.57 18.09
CA GLY A 185 -13.93 -7.37 17.29
C GLY A 185 -13.76 -7.12 15.78
N ASN A 186 -13.90 -8.20 15.01
CA ASN A 186 -13.60 -8.33 13.56
C ASN A 186 -12.11 -8.41 13.22
N ASN A 187 -11.72 -9.51 12.54
CA ASN A 187 -10.35 -9.79 12.07
C ASN A 187 -9.94 -8.93 10.85
N ASN A 188 -10.24 -7.63 10.87
CA ASN A 188 -10.02 -6.70 9.77
C ASN A 188 -9.43 -5.38 10.29
N ASN A 189 -8.22 -5.46 10.84
CA ASN A 189 -7.50 -4.29 11.34
C ASN A 189 -6.01 -4.38 10.96
N ARG A 190 -5.25 -3.35 11.34
CA ARG A 190 -3.83 -3.20 10.98
C ARG A 190 -2.97 -4.30 11.60
N ASN A 191 -3.31 -4.76 12.80
CA ASN A 191 -2.66 -5.90 13.45
C ASN A 191 -2.82 -7.18 12.63
N PHE A 192 -4.06 -7.57 12.31
CA PHE A 192 -4.34 -8.76 11.51
C PHE A 192 -3.73 -8.67 10.10
N LEU A 193 -3.77 -7.49 9.47
CA LEU A 193 -3.18 -7.27 8.17
C LEU A 193 -1.68 -7.61 8.17
N ILE A 194 -0.90 -7.04 9.08
CA ILE A 194 0.55 -7.24 9.08
C ILE A 194 0.94 -8.61 9.62
N SER A 195 0.21 -9.14 10.60
CA SER A 195 0.46 -10.48 11.13
C SER A 195 0.22 -11.55 10.07
N ASP A 196 -0.85 -11.40 9.27
CA ASP A 196 -1.13 -12.32 8.18
C ASP A 196 -0.08 -12.16 7.06
N ILE A 197 0.29 -10.94 6.68
CA ILE A 197 1.33 -10.71 5.65
C ILE A 197 2.66 -11.40 6.01
N LEU A 198 3.10 -11.31 7.27
CA LEU A 198 4.38 -11.88 7.72
C LEU A 198 4.32 -13.37 8.07
N SER A 199 3.13 -13.93 8.26
CA SER A 199 2.98 -15.32 8.65
C SER A 199 3.32 -16.28 7.51
N SER A 200 4.08 -17.33 7.82
CA SER A 200 4.45 -18.38 6.87
C SER A 200 3.24 -19.12 6.28
N THR A 201 2.10 -19.11 6.98
CA THR A 201 0.84 -19.69 6.50
C THR A 201 0.33 -18.96 5.25
N PHE A 202 0.66 -17.67 5.11
CA PHE A 202 0.22 -16.82 4.02
C PHE A 202 1.35 -16.40 3.08
N THR A 203 2.53 -17.04 3.14
CA THR A 203 3.61 -16.81 2.17
C THR A 203 3.13 -16.80 0.70
N PRO A 204 2.19 -17.69 0.27
CA PRO A 204 1.68 -17.65 -1.10
C PRO A 204 1.02 -16.31 -1.49
N PHE A 205 0.51 -15.50 -0.55
CA PHE A 205 0.04 -14.15 -0.85
C PHE A 205 1.17 -13.26 -1.40
N ARG A 206 2.32 -13.23 -0.73
CA ARG A 206 3.46 -12.40 -1.17
C ARG A 206 4.06 -12.93 -2.46
N GLN A 207 4.11 -14.26 -2.62
CA GLN A 207 4.52 -14.90 -3.88
C GLN A 207 3.57 -14.58 -5.03
N SER A 208 2.27 -14.45 -4.75
CA SER A 208 1.30 -14.02 -5.76
C SER A 208 1.61 -12.62 -6.29
N LEU A 209 2.08 -11.69 -5.45
CA LEU A 209 2.45 -10.34 -5.88
C LEU A 209 3.63 -10.38 -6.85
N TYR A 210 4.69 -11.09 -6.50
CA TYR A 210 5.86 -11.26 -7.38
C TYR A 210 5.47 -11.93 -8.71
N GLN A 211 4.77 -13.07 -8.64
CA GLN A 211 4.39 -13.85 -9.81
C GLN A 211 3.45 -13.08 -10.74
N TYR A 212 2.49 -12.35 -10.17
CA TYR A 212 1.51 -11.57 -10.93
C TYR A 212 2.15 -10.37 -11.63
N HIS A 213 2.98 -9.60 -10.93
CA HIS A 213 3.54 -8.37 -11.48
C HIS A 213 4.80 -8.63 -12.29
N ARG A 214 5.86 -9.17 -11.67
CA ARG A 214 7.17 -9.32 -12.32
C ARG A 214 7.20 -10.40 -13.38
N LEU A 215 6.55 -11.53 -13.12
CA LEU A 215 6.53 -12.67 -14.04
C LEU A 215 5.26 -12.74 -14.91
N GLY A 216 4.31 -11.85 -14.66
CA GLY A 216 3.07 -11.70 -15.42
C GLY A 216 3.06 -10.40 -16.20
N LEU A 217 2.69 -9.30 -15.55
CA LEU A 217 2.52 -7.98 -16.20
C LEU A 217 3.78 -7.48 -16.91
N ASP A 218 4.94 -7.51 -16.25
CA ASP A 218 6.19 -6.98 -16.80
C ASP A 218 6.69 -7.78 -18.01
N VAL A 219 6.20 -9.02 -18.20
CA VAL A 219 6.53 -9.88 -19.35
C VAL A 219 5.63 -9.56 -20.56
N MET A 220 4.48 -8.92 -20.35
CA MET A 220 3.49 -8.70 -21.42
C MET A 220 3.98 -7.75 -22.52
N SER A 221 4.98 -6.90 -22.26
CA SER A 221 5.58 -6.06 -23.31
C SER A 221 6.31 -6.89 -24.37
N GLU A 222 6.81 -8.06 -23.99
CA GLU A 222 7.54 -8.98 -24.87
C GLU A 222 6.63 -10.11 -25.38
N ASP A 223 5.88 -10.74 -24.47
CA ASP A 223 4.99 -11.86 -24.77
C ASP A 223 3.72 -11.80 -23.90
N VAL A 224 2.63 -11.34 -24.51
CA VAL A 224 1.32 -11.22 -23.87
C VAL A 224 0.77 -12.57 -23.41
N LYS A 225 1.01 -13.66 -24.15
CA LYS A 225 0.51 -14.99 -23.77
C LYS A 225 1.21 -15.47 -22.51
N LYS A 226 2.55 -15.40 -22.48
CA LYS A 226 3.35 -15.77 -21.33
C LYS A 226 3.02 -14.91 -20.10
N GLY A 227 2.80 -13.60 -20.31
CA GLY A 227 2.39 -12.71 -19.23
C GLY A 227 1.02 -13.07 -18.64
N LYS A 228 0.03 -13.43 -19.48
CA LYS A 228 -1.29 -13.92 -19.01
C LYS A 228 -1.17 -15.22 -18.21
N GLU A 229 -0.34 -16.16 -18.66
CA GLU A 229 -0.04 -17.39 -17.91
C GLU A 229 0.62 -17.08 -16.56
N GLY A 230 1.53 -16.10 -16.52
CA GLY A 230 2.14 -15.62 -15.28
C GLY A 230 1.14 -15.03 -14.29
N VAL A 231 0.21 -14.21 -14.78
CA VAL A 231 -0.91 -13.67 -13.99
C VAL A 231 -1.80 -14.79 -13.43
N ALA A 232 -2.18 -15.76 -14.27
CA ALA A 232 -2.99 -16.91 -13.84
C ALA A 232 -2.28 -17.74 -12.75
N LYS A 233 -0.95 -17.94 -12.87
CA LYS A 233 -0.14 -18.58 -11.81
C LYS A 233 -0.15 -17.78 -10.51
N GLY A 234 -0.08 -16.46 -10.57
CA GLY A 234 -0.22 -15.59 -9.40
C GLY A 234 -1.54 -15.80 -8.68
N ILE A 235 -2.64 -15.89 -9.44
CA ILE A 235 -3.98 -16.17 -8.90
C ILE A 235 -4.06 -17.56 -8.25
N ASN A 236 -3.33 -18.56 -8.78
CA ASN A 236 -3.28 -19.89 -8.17
C ASN A 236 -2.60 -19.88 -6.79
N TYR A 237 -1.56 -19.07 -6.57
CA TYR A 237 -1.00 -18.90 -5.21
C TYR A 237 -2.03 -18.34 -4.23
N LEU A 238 -2.92 -17.44 -4.65
CA LEU A 238 -4.03 -17.00 -3.80
C LEU A 238 -5.07 -18.09 -3.54
N ALA A 239 -5.23 -19.03 -4.48
CA ALA A 239 -6.09 -20.18 -4.26
C ALA A 239 -5.54 -21.13 -3.19
N GLU A 240 -4.21 -21.19 -3.01
CA GLU A 240 -3.58 -21.89 -1.90
C GLU A 240 -3.88 -21.20 -0.56
N VAL A 241 -3.80 -19.86 -0.51
CA VAL A 241 -4.23 -19.09 0.67
C VAL A 241 -5.68 -19.39 1.04
N GLN A 242 -6.59 -19.32 0.07
CA GLN A 242 -8.01 -19.58 0.28
C GLN A 242 -8.28 -21.02 0.74
N LYS A 243 -7.48 -22.00 0.27
CA LYS A 243 -7.58 -23.40 0.71
C LYS A 243 -7.18 -23.56 2.17
N THR A 244 -6.12 -22.86 2.60
CA THR A 244 -5.60 -22.92 3.98
C THR A 244 -6.49 -22.14 4.95
N ARG A 245 -6.92 -20.94 4.55
CA ARG A 245 -7.82 -20.10 5.35
C ARG A 245 -8.87 -19.43 4.46
N PRO A 246 -10.08 -20.02 4.36
CA PRO A 246 -11.17 -19.41 3.62
C PRO A 246 -11.51 -18.02 4.16
N ASN A 247 -11.81 -17.08 3.25
CA ASN A 247 -12.15 -15.69 3.59
C ASN A 247 -11.02 -14.95 4.31
N ALA A 248 -9.76 -15.30 4.01
CA ALA A 248 -8.60 -14.56 4.52
C ALA A 248 -8.66 -13.09 4.12
N LEU A 249 -8.24 -12.22 5.04
CA LEU A 249 -8.16 -10.78 4.81
C LEU A 249 -7.33 -10.47 3.56
N LEU A 250 -6.18 -11.12 3.41
CA LEU A 250 -5.24 -10.89 2.30
C LEU A 250 -5.83 -11.24 0.93
N THR A 251 -6.62 -12.31 0.83
CA THR A 251 -7.31 -12.67 -0.42
C THR A 251 -8.28 -11.57 -0.82
N ARG A 252 -9.06 -11.03 0.13
CA ARG A 252 -9.94 -9.89 -0.13
C ARG A 252 -9.14 -8.64 -0.53
N THR A 253 -8.11 -8.30 0.23
CA THR A 253 -7.24 -7.14 -0.04
C THR A 253 -6.66 -7.19 -1.46
N PHE A 254 -6.23 -8.38 -1.92
CA PHE A 254 -5.77 -8.54 -3.28
C PHE A 254 -6.87 -8.23 -4.31
N PHE A 255 -8.05 -8.81 -4.15
CA PHE A 255 -9.13 -8.60 -5.12
C PHE A 255 -9.71 -7.17 -5.09
N ASP A 256 -9.68 -6.49 -3.95
CA ASP A 256 -10.07 -5.08 -3.84
C ASP A 256 -9.18 -4.17 -4.69
N ALA A 257 -7.92 -4.57 -4.96
CA ALA A 257 -7.02 -3.88 -5.87
C ALA A 257 -7.09 -4.43 -7.31
N LYS A 258 -7.20 -5.76 -7.49
CA LYS A 258 -6.91 -6.43 -8.76
C LYS A 258 -8.10 -6.79 -9.64
N THR A 259 -9.32 -6.74 -9.12
CA THR A 259 -10.48 -7.30 -9.82
C THR A 259 -10.69 -6.72 -11.22
N ASP A 260 -10.66 -5.39 -11.36
CA ASP A 260 -10.92 -4.75 -12.65
C ASP A 260 -9.74 -4.92 -13.63
N GLU A 261 -8.51 -4.99 -13.11
CA GLU A 261 -7.31 -5.26 -13.90
C GLU A 261 -7.33 -6.69 -14.47
N ILE A 262 -7.68 -7.70 -13.66
CA ILE A 262 -7.82 -9.09 -14.11
C ILE A 262 -8.84 -9.19 -15.24
N VAL A 263 -10.01 -8.56 -15.08
CA VAL A 263 -11.02 -8.55 -16.14
C VAL A 263 -10.46 -7.92 -17.42
N SER A 264 -9.77 -6.78 -17.32
CA SER A 264 -9.18 -6.09 -18.47
C SER A 264 -8.16 -6.97 -19.20
N ILE A 265 -7.24 -7.61 -18.46
CA ILE A 265 -6.19 -8.48 -19.02
C ILE A 265 -6.79 -9.66 -19.79
N PHE A 266 -7.78 -10.33 -19.23
CA PHE A 266 -8.34 -11.55 -19.83
C PHE A 266 -9.54 -11.31 -20.75
N SER A 267 -9.97 -10.05 -20.94
CA SER A 267 -11.00 -9.71 -21.93
C SER A 267 -10.43 -9.25 -23.29
N GLY A 268 -9.12 -8.96 -23.36
CA GLY A 268 -8.44 -8.50 -24.57
C GLY A 268 -7.21 -9.33 -24.95
N GLY A 269 -6.59 -9.06 -26.09
CA GLY A 269 -5.33 -9.72 -26.51
C GLY A 269 -5.48 -11.18 -26.98
N PRO A 270 -4.37 -11.94 -27.12
CA PRO A 270 -4.38 -13.32 -27.60
C PRO A 270 -5.16 -14.24 -26.65
N ARG A 271 -5.88 -15.20 -27.22
CA ARG A 271 -6.67 -16.18 -26.46
C ARG A 271 -5.73 -17.14 -25.72
N VAL A 272 -6.01 -17.31 -24.43
CA VAL A 272 -5.43 -18.34 -23.56
C VAL A 272 -6.59 -19.18 -23.02
N ASP A 273 -6.33 -20.42 -22.59
CA ASP A 273 -7.37 -21.19 -21.92
C ASP A 273 -7.68 -20.56 -20.56
N VAL A 274 -8.82 -19.87 -20.49
CA VAL A 274 -9.30 -19.16 -19.30
C VAL A 274 -10.26 -20.02 -18.47
N THR A 275 -10.59 -21.23 -18.89
CA THR A 275 -11.62 -22.07 -18.24
C THR A 275 -11.26 -22.32 -16.78
N SER A 276 -10.06 -22.85 -16.55
CA SER A 276 -9.54 -23.14 -15.19
C SER A 276 -9.35 -21.87 -14.34
N LEU A 277 -9.00 -20.76 -14.99
CA LEU A 277 -8.85 -19.46 -14.33
C LEU A 277 -10.20 -18.95 -13.82
N VAL A 278 -11.23 -18.96 -14.67
CA VAL A 278 -12.58 -18.49 -14.31
C VAL A 278 -13.19 -19.37 -13.23
N GLU A 279 -13.00 -20.68 -13.28
CA GLU A 279 -13.40 -21.60 -12.20
C GLU A 279 -12.71 -21.25 -10.87
N THR A 280 -11.40 -20.99 -10.92
CA THR A 280 -10.62 -20.59 -9.74
C THR A 280 -11.10 -19.25 -9.18
N LEU A 281 -11.28 -18.23 -10.02
CA LEU A 281 -11.76 -16.91 -9.63
C LEU A 281 -13.15 -16.97 -8.97
N ASN A 282 -14.08 -17.75 -9.52
CA ASN A 282 -15.41 -17.93 -8.93
C ASN A 282 -15.35 -18.65 -7.57
N ARG A 283 -14.39 -19.57 -7.38
CA ARG A 283 -14.19 -20.28 -6.11
C ARG A 283 -13.58 -19.40 -5.02
N ILE A 284 -12.61 -18.54 -5.38
CA ILE A 284 -11.82 -17.78 -4.38
C ILE A 284 -12.30 -16.33 -4.22
N SER A 285 -13.06 -15.80 -5.17
CA SER A 285 -13.64 -14.45 -5.15
C SER A 285 -15.08 -14.45 -5.69
N PRO A 286 -16.01 -15.20 -5.05
CA PRO A 286 -17.37 -15.38 -5.56
C PRO A 286 -18.18 -14.08 -5.66
N LEU A 287 -17.88 -13.09 -4.81
CA LEU A 287 -18.53 -11.78 -4.82
C LEU A 287 -18.30 -10.99 -6.12
N ASN A 288 -17.25 -11.33 -6.87
CA ASN A 288 -16.90 -10.71 -8.13
C ASN A 288 -17.33 -11.56 -9.36
N SER A 289 -18.14 -12.61 -9.18
CA SER A 289 -18.60 -13.53 -10.25
C SER A 289 -19.19 -12.82 -11.48
N GLN A 290 -19.99 -11.76 -11.28
CA GLN A 290 -20.53 -10.95 -12.39
C GLN A 290 -19.44 -10.22 -13.20
N LYS A 291 -18.28 -9.93 -12.59
CA LYS A 291 -17.14 -9.36 -13.29
C LYS A 291 -16.35 -10.47 -14.01
N TRP A 292 -16.20 -11.64 -13.40
CA TRP A 292 -15.53 -12.80 -14.02
C TRP A 292 -16.23 -13.30 -15.27
N SER A 293 -17.56 -13.19 -15.37
CA SER A 293 -18.29 -13.57 -16.58
C SER A 293 -17.99 -12.71 -17.81
N LYS A 294 -17.24 -11.61 -17.66
CA LYS A 294 -16.82 -10.75 -18.78
C LYS A 294 -15.53 -11.23 -19.46
N ILE A 295 -14.80 -12.16 -18.83
CA ILE A 295 -13.58 -12.76 -19.36
C ILE A 295 -13.92 -13.63 -20.60
N LYS A 296 -13.08 -13.59 -21.65
CA LYS A 296 -13.34 -14.22 -22.96
C LYS A 296 -12.19 -15.03 -23.53
#